data_AF-X0T5X0-F1
#
_entry.id   AF-X0T5X0-F1
#
_cell.length_a   1.000
_cell.length_b   1.000
_cell.length_c   1.000
_cell.angle_alpha   90.00
_cell.angle_beta   90.00
_cell.angle_gamma   90.00
#
_symmetry.space_group_name_H-M   'P 1'
#
loop_
_entity.id
_entity.type
_entity.pdbx_description
1 polymer ?
#
loop_
_entity_poly.entity_id
_entity_poly.type
_entity_poly.pdbx_seq_one_letter_code
_entity_poly.pdbx_strand_id
1 'polypeptide(L)'
;PHDIAVFEMGTGAKRIDTAANYGIVFETAPKVGLDDGINAVKELIPMMVIDREKCRDSVEALRQYRTKYDDKLQIFKDTPLKDWTTDYADSIRYRAVSPVNTQISLWSRPLDYTREDKAAG
;
A
#
# COMPACT_ATOMS: atom_id res chain seq x y z
N PRO A 1 3.90 4.12 2.01
CA PRO A 1 5.21 3.43 2.10
C PRO A 1 6.03 3.98 3.28
N HIS A 2 6.87 3.16 3.91
CA HIS A 2 7.66 3.62 5.07
C HIS A 2 8.66 4.73 4.72
N ASP A 3 9.14 4.77 3.47
CA ASP A 3 10.13 5.75 2.99
C ASP A 3 9.61 7.19 2.82
N ILE A 4 8.32 7.42 3.07
CA ILE A 4 7.75 8.78 2.99
C ILE A 4 8.16 9.67 4.17
N ALA A 5 8.56 9.05 5.29
CA ALA A 5 9.04 9.74 6.48
C ALA A 5 10.52 10.16 6.38
N VAL A 6 11.21 9.82 5.29
CA VAL A 6 12.64 10.13 5.10
C VAL A 6 12.80 11.60 4.74
N PHE A 7 13.69 12.28 5.46
CA PHE A 7 14.09 13.66 5.19
C PHE A 7 14.87 13.75 3.88
N GLU A 8 14.54 14.74 3.03
CA GLU A 8 15.40 15.07 1.89
C GLU A 8 16.60 15.89 2.34
N MET A 9 17.79 15.36 2.07
CA MET A 9 19.07 15.93 2.53
C MET A 9 19.44 17.28 1.88
N GLY A 10 18.72 17.70 0.82
CA GLY A 10 18.98 18.94 0.08
C GLY A 10 18.02 20.10 0.37
N THR A 11 16.78 19.84 0.81
CA THR A 11 15.71 20.85 0.99
C THR A 11 15.27 21.00 2.45
N GLY A 12 15.64 20.05 3.34
CA GLY A 12 15.25 20.09 4.76
C GLY A 12 13.76 19.80 5.01
N ALA A 13 12.97 19.54 3.96
CA ALA A 13 11.56 19.17 4.06
C ALA A 13 11.40 17.64 4.08
N LYS A 14 10.42 17.15 4.84
CA LYS A 14 10.02 15.74 4.72
C LYS A 14 9.23 15.59 3.43
N ARG A 15 9.37 14.46 2.74
CA ARG A 15 8.59 14.17 1.51
C ARG A 15 7.09 14.27 1.73
N ILE A 16 6.63 13.99 2.95
CA ILE A 16 5.23 14.16 3.37
C ILE A 16 4.78 15.64 3.37
N ASP A 17 5.66 16.58 3.73
CA ASP A 17 5.35 18.01 3.76
C ASP A 17 5.24 18.57 2.35
N THR A 18 6.13 18.13 1.44
CA THR A 18 6.05 18.45 0.02
C THR A 18 4.77 17.91 -0.61
N ALA A 19 4.38 16.66 -0.29
CA ALA A 19 3.13 16.08 -0.76
C ALA A 19 1.88 16.81 -0.25
N ALA A 20 1.90 17.22 1.02
CA ALA A 20 0.82 17.99 1.63
C ALA A 20 0.64 19.35 0.92
N ASN A 21 1.72 20.00 0.49
CA ASN A 21 1.65 21.24 -0.29
C ASN A 21 0.96 21.06 -1.66
N TYR A 22 1.01 19.86 -2.23
CA TYR A 22 0.27 19.50 -3.45
C TYR A 22 -1.14 18.96 -3.16
N GLY A 23 -1.60 18.99 -1.90
CA GLY A 23 -2.92 18.52 -1.49
C GLY A 23 -3.05 16.99 -1.41
N ILE A 24 -1.94 16.26 -1.44
CA ILE A 24 -1.94 14.79 -1.34
C ILE A 24 -1.68 14.38 0.11
N VAL A 25 -2.66 13.74 0.73
CA VAL A 25 -2.53 13.18 2.07
C VAL A 25 -2.08 11.74 1.97
N PHE A 26 -0.94 11.44 2.58
CA PHE A 26 -0.41 10.08 2.65
C PHE A 26 -0.61 9.49 4.04
N GLU A 27 -1.05 8.24 4.08
CA GLU A 27 -1.03 7.41 5.29
C GLU A 27 0.16 6.46 5.23
N THR A 28 0.88 6.33 6.36
CA THR A 28 2.01 5.41 6.44
C THR A 28 1.48 4.00 6.65
N ALA A 29 1.92 3.04 5.83
CA ALA A 29 1.56 1.64 5.99
C ALA A 29 2.07 1.10 7.34
N PRO A 30 1.35 0.17 8.00
CA PRO A 30 1.82 -0.49 9.22
C PRO A 30 3.13 -1.26 8.98
N LYS A 31 4.01 -1.30 9.98
CA LYS A 31 5.24 -2.11 9.92
C LYS A 31 4.89 -3.57 10.20
N VAL A 32 4.79 -4.37 9.15
CA VAL A 32 4.49 -5.81 9.20
C VAL A 32 5.71 -6.58 8.71
N GLY A 33 5.93 -7.77 9.29
CA GLY A 33 6.97 -8.70 8.84
C GLY A 33 6.80 -9.06 7.36
N LEU A 34 7.89 -9.46 6.70
CA LEU A 34 7.85 -9.77 5.27
C LEU A 34 6.90 -10.94 4.98
N ASP A 35 7.01 -12.02 5.75
CA ASP A 35 6.19 -13.22 5.59
C ASP A 35 4.71 -12.96 5.84
N ASP A 36 4.41 -12.22 6.92
CA ASP A 36 3.04 -11.80 7.24
C ASP A 36 2.47 -10.92 6.13
N GLY A 37 3.27 -10.01 5.58
CA GLY A 37 2.87 -9.20 4.43
C GLY A 37 2.61 -10.03 3.17
N ILE A 38 3.45 -11.03 2.89
CA ILE A 38 3.24 -11.95 1.76
C ILE A 38 1.96 -12.78 1.95
N ASN A 39 1.70 -13.25 3.17
CA ASN A 39 0.47 -13.98 3.48
C ASN A 39 -0.77 -13.10 3.32
N ALA A 40 -0.72 -11.85 3.79
CA ALA A 40 -1.79 -10.88 3.56
C ALA A 40 -2.06 -10.65 2.06
N VAL A 41 -1.01 -10.60 1.22
CA VAL A 41 -1.19 -10.51 -0.24
C VAL A 41 -1.87 -11.76 -0.80
N LYS A 42 -1.48 -12.97 -0.36
CA LYS A 42 -2.12 -14.22 -0.81
C LYS A 42 -3.60 -14.28 -0.46
N GLU A 43 -3.98 -13.77 0.71
CA GLU A 43 -5.39 -13.64 1.13
C GLU A 43 -6.13 -12.57 0.33
N LEU A 44 -5.46 -11.49 -0.05
CA LEU A 44 -6.05 -10.38 -0.81
C LEU A 44 -6.27 -10.73 -2.29
N ILE A 45 -5.34 -11.44 -2.94
CA ILE A 45 -5.36 -11.73 -4.39
C ILE A 45 -6.71 -12.26 -4.89
N PRO A 46 -7.36 -13.25 -4.24
CA PRO A 46 -8.67 -13.77 -4.67
C PRO A 46 -9.78 -12.73 -4.69
N MET A 47 -9.66 -11.66 -3.90
CA MET A 47 -10.64 -10.57 -3.82
C MET A 47 -10.31 -9.42 -4.78
N MET A 48 -9.14 -9.42 -5.42
CA MET A 48 -8.71 -8.34 -6.30
C MET A 48 -9.28 -8.52 -7.71
N VAL A 49 -9.79 -7.43 -8.27
CA VAL A 49 -10.07 -7.31 -9.69
C VAL A 49 -8.92 -6.54 -10.32
N ILE A 50 -8.17 -7.19 -11.22
CA ILE A 50 -6.99 -6.61 -11.88
C ILE A 50 -7.26 -6.53 -13.38
N ASP A 51 -7.08 -5.34 -13.95
CA ASP A 51 -7.16 -5.12 -15.39
C ASP A 51 -5.98 -5.82 -16.08
N ARG A 52 -6.28 -6.78 -16.95
CA ARG A 52 -5.26 -7.63 -17.61
C ARG A 52 -4.36 -6.84 -18.56
N GLU A 53 -4.87 -5.80 -19.20
CA GLU A 53 -4.13 -5.06 -20.23
C GLU A 53 -3.32 -3.93 -19.60
N LYS A 54 -3.95 -3.15 -18.71
CA LYS A 54 -3.30 -2.00 -18.07
C LYS A 54 -2.31 -2.42 -16.98
N CYS A 55 -2.53 -3.56 -16.33
CA CYS A 55 -1.67 -4.06 -15.26
C CYS A 55 -0.85 -5.30 -15.69
N ARG A 56 -0.57 -5.45 -16.98
CA ARG A 56 0.18 -6.59 -17.53
C ARG A 56 1.49 -6.83 -16.78
N ASP A 57 2.29 -5.78 -16.58
CA ASP A 57 3.60 -5.88 -15.95
C ASP A 57 3.48 -6.26 -14.47
N SER A 58 2.49 -5.72 -13.76
CA SER A 58 2.21 -6.09 -12.37
C SER A 58 1.78 -7.55 -12.22
N VAL A 59 0.93 -8.05 -13.14
CA VAL A 59 0.51 -9.45 -13.15
C VAL A 59 1.70 -10.37 -13.45
N GLU A 60 2.55 -10.00 -14.39
CA GLU A 60 3.73 -10.80 -14.73
C GLU A 60 4.76 -10.78 -13.60
N ALA A 61 4.94 -9.64 -12.93
CA ALA A 61 5.77 -9.53 -11.75
C ALA A 61 5.32 -10.48 -10.63
N LEU A 62 4.02 -10.53 -10.34
CA LEU A 62 3.46 -11.45 -9.34
C LEU A 62 3.69 -12.92 -9.69
N ARG A 63 3.67 -13.28 -10.98
CA ARG A 63 3.93 -14.66 -11.44
C ARG A 63 5.39 -15.05 -11.31
N GLN A 64 6.31 -14.12 -11.50
CA GLN A 64 7.75 -14.35 -11.47
C GLN A 64 8.37 -14.15 -10.07
N TYR A 65 7.64 -13.52 -9.16
CA TYR A 65 8.10 -13.28 -7.79
C TYR A 65 8.44 -14.60 -7.08
N ARG A 66 9.69 -14.73 -6.63
CA ARG A 66 10.22 -15.99 -6.11
C ARG A 66 11.27 -15.77 -5.02
N THR A 67 11.50 -16.80 -4.22
CA THR A 67 12.55 -16.82 -3.22
C THR A 67 13.94 -16.84 -3.86
N LYS A 68 14.89 -16.12 -3.27
CA LYS A 68 16.29 -16.14 -3.73
C LYS A 68 16.90 -17.51 -3.47
N TYR A 69 17.47 -18.11 -4.51
CA TYR A 69 18.26 -19.33 -4.40
C TYR A 69 19.76 -18.98 -4.31
N ASP A 70 20.50 -19.68 -3.45
CA ASP A 70 21.95 -19.57 -3.33
C ASP A 70 22.62 -20.76 -4.00
N ASP A 71 23.17 -20.56 -5.21
CA ASP A 71 23.79 -21.64 -5.99
C ASP A 71 25.03 -22.24 -5.30
N LYS A 72 25.71 -21.52 -4.41
CA LYS A 72 26.90 -22.03 -3.73
C LYS A 72 26.55 -22.93 -2.57
N LEU A 73 25.53 -22.53 -1.80
CA LEU A 73 25.07 -23.26 -0.63
C LEU A 73 23.97 -24.27 -0.97
N GLN A 74 23.41 -24.21 -2.18
CA GLN A 74 22.31 -25.03 -2.67
C GLN A 74 21.05 -24.92 -1.78
N ILE A 75 20.79 -23.74 -1.21
CA ILE A 75 19.65 -23.47 -0.32
C ILE A 75 18.84 -22.26 -0.79
N PHE A 76 17.55 -22.25 -0.45
CA PHE A 76 16.71 -21.05 -0.55
C PHE A 76 17.00 -20.12 0.64
N LYS A 77 17.03 -18.81 0.40
CA LYS A 77 17.16 -17.81 1.47
C LYS A 77 15.79 -17.43 2.01
N ASP A 78 15.74 -16.83 3.20
CA ASP A 78 14.51 -16.26 3.77
C ASP A 78 14.10 -14.93 3.12
N THR A 79 14.69 -14.59 1.98
CA THR A 79 14.45 -13.32 1.29
C THR A 79 14.06 -13.58 -0.17
N PRO A 80 13.15 -12.75 -0.72
CA PRO A 80 12.79 -12.81 -2.12
C PRO A 80 13.99 -12.45 -3.00
N LEU A 81 13.97 -12.96 -4.22
CA LEU A 81 14.91 -12.55 -5.25
C LEU A 81 14.66 -11.08 -5.58
N LYS A 82 15.67 -10.24 -5.32
CA LYS A 82 15.61 -8.82 -5.66
C LYS A 82 15.85 -8.62 -7.15
N ASP A 83 14.77 -8.47 -7.90
CA ASP A 83 14.74 -8.11 -9.30
C ASP A 83 13.57 -7.14 -9.56
N TRP A 84 13.25 -6.90 -10.83
CA TRP A 84 12.17 -6.00 -11.24
C TRP A 84 10.78 -6.40 -10.67
N THR A 85 10.58 -7.65 -10.27
CA THR A 85 9.31 -8.13 -9.71
C THR A 85 9.07 -7.60 -8.30
N THR A 86 10.14 -7.24 -7.58
CA THR A 86 10.08 -6.86 -6.17
C THR A 86 9.33 -5.56 -5.96
N ASP A 87 9.53 -4.56 -6.83
CA ASP A 87 8.89 -3.25 -6.68
C ASP A 87 7.36 -3.36 -6.82
N TYR A 88 6.89 -4.14 -7.81
CA TYR A 88 5.48 -4.41 -7.99
C TYR A 88 4.89 -5.23 -6.83
N ALA A 89 5.59 -6.28 -6.40
CA ALA A 89 5.14 -7.11 -5.28
C ALA A 89 5.04 -6.32 -3.96
N ASP A 90 6.03 -5.46 -3.68
CA ASP A 90 6.02 -4.61 -2.48
C ASP A 90 4.89 -3.58 -2.53
N SER A 91 4.56 -3.03 -3.71
CA SER A 91 3.42 -2.12 -3.84
C SER A 91 2.10 -2.78 -3.43
N ILE A 92 1.90 -4.04 -3.82
CA ILE A 92 0.71 -4.83 -3.49
C ILE A 92 0.74 -5.24 -2.01
N ARG A 93 1.93 -5.56 -1.48
CA ARG A 93 2.11 -5.81 -0.04
C ARG A 93 1.70 -4.61 0.80
N TYR A 94 2.10 -3.39 0.40
CA TYR A 94 1.64 -2.18 1.06
C TYR A 94 0.13 -2.05 1.01
N ARG A 95 -0.51 -2.34 -0.14
CA ARG A 95 -1.97 -2.35 -0.23
C ARG A 95 -2.63 -3.38 0.70
N ALA A 96 -2.04 -4.57 0.84
CA ALA A 96 -2.60 -5.63 1.67
C ALA A 96 -2.50 -5.36 3.17
N VAL A 97 -1.41 -4.73 3.62
CA VAL A 97 -1.22 -4.43 5.05
C VAL A 97 -1.79 -3.07 5.47
N SER A 98 -2.02 -2.17 4.52
CA SER A 98 -2.67 -0.90 4.80
C SER A 98 -4.17 -1.11 5.03
N PRO A 99 -4.75 -0.55 6.10
CA PRO A 99 -6.19 -0.58 6.29
C PRO A 99 -6.85 0.11 5.09
N VAL A 100 -7.83 -0.54 4.49
CA VAL A 100 -8.76 0.16 3.60
C VAL A 100 -9.54 1.08 4.53
N ASN A 101 -9.22 2.37 4.51
CA ASN A 101 -10.04 3.40 5.14
C ASN A 101 -11.35 3.47 4.33
N THR A 102 -12.20 2.47 4.56
CA THR A 102 -13.55 2.44 4.07
C THR A 102 -14.23 3.49 4.93
N GLN A 103 -14.30 4.72 4.42
CA GLN A 103 -15.21 5.72 4.96
C GLN A 103 -16.66 5.27 4.72
N ILE A 104 -17.05 4.12 5.28
CA ILE A 104 -18.40 3.85 5.76
C ILE A 104 -18.56 4.64 7.07
N SER A 105 -18.32 5.95 7.00
CA SER A 105 -18.42 6.87 8.13
C SER A 105 -19.10 8.18 7.74
N LEU A 106 -19.10 8.55 6.46
CA LEU A 106 -19.96 9.62 5.96
C LEU A 106 -21.45 9.23 6.01
N TRP A 107 -21.77 7.96 5.78
CA TRP A 107 -23.13 7.42 5.90
C TRP A 107 -23.51 6.93 7.31
N SER A 108 -22.51 6.73 8.17
CA SER A 108 -22.69 6.26 9.56
C SER A 108 -22.72 7.40 10.58
N ARG A 109 -22.54 8.64 10.13
CA ARG A 109 -22.75 9.82 10.97
C ARG A 109 -24.25 10.03 11.15
N PRO A 110 -24.75 10.15 12.40
CA PRO A 110 -26.13 10.57 12.61
C PRO A 110 -26.34 11.91 11.88
N LEU A 111 -27.40 11.98 11.08
CA LEU A 111 -27.80 13.20 10.38
C LEU A 111 -28.01 14.30 11.43
N ASP A 112 -27.27 15.40 11.29
CA ASP A 112 -27.36 16.55 12.17
C ASP A 112 -28.55 17.43 11.76
N TYR A 113 -29.71 17.15 12.37
CA TYR A 113 -30.95 17.90 12.14
C TYR A 113 -30.95 19.30 12.76
N THR A 114 -29.91 19.71 13.50
CA THR A 114 -29.90 21.00 14.21
C THR A 114 -29.85 22.23 13.29
N ARG A 115 -29.69 22.03 11.98
CA ARG A 115 -29.63 23.10 10.98
C ARG A 115 -30.97 23.39 10.28
N GLU A 116 -32.02 22.60 10.52
CA GLU A 116 -33.31 22.78 9.83
C GLU A 116 -34.23 23.81 10.51
N ASP A 117 -34.07 24.06 11.82
CA ASP A 117 -34.95 24.96 12.59
C ASP A 117 -34.69 26.47 12.37
N LYS A 118 -33.70 26.86 11.56
CA LYS A 118 -33.39 28.29 11.30
C LYS A 118 -33.96 28.85 10.00
N ALA A 119 -34.71 28.05 9.23
CA ALA A 119 -35.33 28.50 7.99
C ALA A 119 -36.86 28.70 8.08
N ALA A 120 -37.47 28.48 9.24
CA ALA A 120 -38.93 28.54 9.45
C ALA A 120 -39.37 29.53 10.55
N GLY A 121 -38.56 30.56 10.84
CA GLY A 121 -38.88 31.63 11.79
C GLY A 121 -38.79 33.01 11.16
#